data_AF-C3N4N4-F1
#
_entry.id   AF-C3N4N4-F1
#
_cell.length_a   1.000
_cell.length_b   1.000
_cell.length_c   1.000
_cell.angle_alpha   90.00
_cell.angle_beta   90.00
_cell.angle_gamma   90.00
#
_symmetry.space_group_name_H-M   'P 1'
#
loop_
_entity.id
_entity.type
_entity.pdbx_description
1 polymer ?
#
loop_
_entity_poly.entity_id
_entity_poly.type
_entity_poly.pdbx_seq_one_letter_code
_entity_poly.pdbx_strand_id
1 'polypeptide(L)' 'MKSEKELDIARTEFIKSFNYLIGTLRMNGLRRKVAVGLALMTLIGGRASIRNASITFKLNYANLLKTLENLENTWRDLKR' A
#
# COMPACT_ATOMS: atom_id res chain seq x y z
N MET A 1 5.46 15.78 19.82
CA MET A 1 4.20 15.99 19.09
C MET A 1 4.55 16.69 17.80
N LYS A 2 4.14 16.18 16.65
CA LYS A 2 4.45 16.80 15.36
C LYS A 2 3.80 18.17 15.22
N SER A 3 4.49 19.05 14.52
CA SER A 3 3.92 20.28 14.00
C SER A 3 2.88 19.98 12.92
N GLU A 4 1.97 20.93 12.70
CA GLU A 4 0.93 20.84 11.67
C GLU A 4 1.54 20.61 10.28
N LYS A 5 2.67 21.28 9.99
CA LYS A 5 3.44 21.13 8.76
C LYS A 5 3.99 19.70 8.58
N GLU A 6 4.52 19.08 9.64
CA GLU A 6 5.02 17.71 9.59
C GLU A 6 3.90 16.69 9.37
N LEU A 7 2.72 16.92 9.95
CA LEU A 7 1.54 16.08 9.72
C LEU A 7 1.06 16.16 8.27
N ASP A 8 1.07 17.36 7.69
CA ASP A 8 0.59 17.57 6.31
C ASP A 8 1.54 16.92 5.28
N ILE A 9 2.84 16.98 5.53
CA ILE A 9 3.87 16.25 4.76
C ILE A 9 3.62 14.73 4.87
N ALA A 10 3.47 14.21 6.09
CA ALA A 10 3.28 12.77 6.29
C ALA A 10 1.98 12.26 5.64
N ARG A 11 0.89 13.05 5.71
CA ARG A 11 -0.38 12.72 5.04
C ARG A 11 -0.20 12.69 3.53
N THR A 12 0.53 13.66 2.97
CA THR A 12 0.81 13.74 1.54
C THR A 12 1.61 12.51 1.07
N GLU A 13 2.65 12.13 1.79
CA GLU A 13 3.48 10.96 1.45
C GLU A 13 2.71 9.64 1.57
N PHE A 14 1.83 9.53 2.55
CA PHE A 14 0.92 8.40 2.66
C PHE A 14 -0.02 8.30 1.45
N ILE A 15 -0.67 9.41 1.06
CA ILE A 15 -1.59 9.44 -0.10
C ILE A 15 -0.85 9.06 -1.39
N LYS A 16 0.36 9.59 -1.60
CA LYS A 16 1.19 9.22 -2.75
C LYS A 16 1.53 7.74 -2.76
N SER A 17 1.99 7.19 -1.63
CA SER A 17 2.34 5.78 -1.49
C SER A 17 1.14 4.87 -1.73
N PHE A 18 -0.02 5.24 -1.19
CA PHE A 18 -1.26 4.49 -1.40
C PHE A 18 -1.67 4.51 -2.87
N ASN A 19 -1.67 5.69 -3.51
CA ASN A 19 -2.01 5.81 -4.93
C ASN A 19 -1.03 5.07 -5.83
N TYR A 20 0.26 5.04 -5.49
CA TYR A 20 1.27 4.26 -6.20
C TYR A 20 0.96 2.76 -6.14
N LEU A 21 0.62 2.22 -4.96
CA LEU A 21 0.18 0.82 -4.82
C LEU A 21 -1.05 0.52 -5.69
N ILE A 22 -2.06 1.38 -5.65
CA ILE A 22 -3.26 1.23 -6.49
C ILE A 22 -2.88 1.27 -7.97
N GLY A 23 -2.00 2.18 -8.38
CA GLY A 23 -1.46 2.26 -9.74
C GLY A 23 -0.81 0.95 -10.18
N THR A 24 0.11 0.42 -9.36
CA THR A 24 0.78 -0.87 -9.59
C THR A 24 -0.20 -2.01 -9.77
N LEU A 25 -1.20 -2.12 -8.89
CA LEU A 25 -2.23 -3.16 -9.00
C LEU A 25 -3.06 -2.99 -10.29
N ARG A 26 -3.39 -1.75 -10.67
CA ARG A 26 -4.13 -1.47 -11.91
C ARG A 26 -3.33 -1.73 -13.18
N MET A 27 -2.01 -1.53 -13.16
CA MET A 27 -1.12 -1.90 -14.27
C MET A 27 -1.09 -3.41 -14.51
N ASN A 28 -1.46 -4.22 -13.50
CA ASN A 28 -1.67 -5.67 -13.63
C ASN A 28 -3.09 -6.03 -14.11
N GLY A 29 -3.83 -5.09 -14.71
CA GLY A 29 -5.18 -5.31 -15.25
C GLY A 29 -6.29 -5.33 -14.19
N LEU A 30 -5.98 -5.09 -12.92
CA LEU A 30 -6.99 -5.09 -11.86
C LEU A 30 -7.89 -3.85 -11.94
N ARG A 31 -9.20 -4.05 -11.81
CA ARG A 31 -10.16 -2.93 -11.70
C ARG A 31 -9.90 -2.15 -10.42
N ARG A 32 -10.17 -0.84 -10.42
CA ARG A 32 -9.93 0.05 -9.26
C ARG A 32 -10.50 -0.49 -7.95
N LYS A 33 -11.73 -1.02 -7.95
CA LYS A 33 -12.36 -1.61 -6.76
C LYS A 33 -11.59 -2.82 -6.20
N VAL A 34 -11.05 -3.66 -7.08
CA VAL A 34 -10.25 -4.84 -6.70
C VAL A 34 -8.89 -4.40 -6.17
N ALA A 35 -8.25 -3.43 -6.85
CA ALA A 35 -6.98 -2.87 -6.39
C ALA A 35 -7.09 -2.24 -4.99
N VAL A 36 -8.15 -1.46 -4.73
CA VAL A 36 -8.39 -0.87 -3.40
C VAL A 36 -8.65 -1.95 -2.36
N GLY A 37 -9.50 -2.94 -2.66
CA GLY A 37 -9.77 -4.05 -1.74
C GLY A 37 -8.51 -4.84 -1.39
N LEU A 38 -7.65 -5.12 -2.38
CA LEU A 38 -6.39 -5.82 -2.15
C LEU A 38 -5.40 -4.99 -1.35
N ALA A 39 -5.26 -3.70 -1.65
CA ALA A 39 -4.40 -2.81 -0.88
C ALA A 39 -4.82 -2.77 0.61
N LEU A 40 -6.13 -2.69 0.89
CA LEU A 40 -6.63 -2.71 2.26
C LEU A 40 -6.42 -4.08 2.93
N MET A 41 -6.76 -5.18 2.26
CA MET A 41 -6.59 -6.54 2.78
C MET A 41 -5.13 -6.88 3.08
N THR A 42 -4.21 -6.39 2.26
CA THR A 42 -2.76 -6.61 2.45
C THR A 42 -2.16 -5.66 3.49
N LEU A 43 -2.72 -4.47 3.69
CA LEU A 43 -2.32 -3.55 4.77
C LEU A 43 -2.72 -4.06 6.16
N ILE A 44 -3.92 -4.65 6.28
CA ILE A 44 -4.39 -5.22 7.55
C ILE A 44 -3.91 -6.67 7.75
N GLY A 45 -3.52 -7.33 6.67
CA GLY A 45 -3.01 -8.70 6.67
C GLY A 45 -1.51 -8.78 6.89
N GLY A 46 -1.03 -9.97 7.27
CA GLY A 46 0.41 -10.25 7.36
C GLY A 46 1.02 -10.71 6.03
N ARG A 47 2.31 -11.08 6.07
CA ARG A 47 3.04 -11.63 4.90
C ARG A 47 2.33 -12.80 4.21
N ALA A 48 1.62 -13.64 4.97
CA ALA A 48 0.81 -14.73 4.41
C ALA A 48 -0.31 -14.22 3.49
N SER A 49 -1.04 -13.16 3.89
CA SER A 49 -2.08 -12.54 3.07
C SER A 49 -1.50 -11.93 1.79
N ILE A 50 -0.33 -11.30 1.88
CA ILE A 50 0.39 -10.73 0.73
C ILE A 50 0.78 -11.84 -0.26
N ARG A 51 1.32 -12.95 0.25
CA ARG A 51 1.69 -14.12 -0.55
C ARG A 51 0.46 -14.70 -1.26
N ASN A 52 -0.63 -14.90 -0.54
CA ASN A 52 -1.88 -15.43 -1.10
C ASN A 52 -2.45 -14.50 -2.18
N ALA A 53 -2.47 -13.19 -1.94
CA ALA A 53 -2.89 -12.21 -2.94
C ALA A 53 -2.01 -12.27 -4.20
N SER A 54 -0.69 -12.39 -4.03
CA SER A 54 0.22 -12.50 -5.17
C SER A 54 -0.05 -13.73 -6.04
N ILE A 55 -0.35 -14.87 -5.44
CA ILE A 55 -0.67 -16.11 -6.15
C ILE A 55 -2.03 -15.98 -6.84
N THR A 56 -3.07 -15.60 -6.09
CA THR A 56 -4.46 -15.52 -6.60
C THR A 56 -4.59 -14.56 -7.77
N PHE A 57 -3.92 -13.41 -7.70
CA PHE A 57 -4.02 -12.35 -8.72
C PHE A 57 -2.84 -12.35 -9.69
N LYS A 58 -1.97 -13.38 -9.66
CA LYS A 58 -0.78 -13.50 -10.51
C LYS A 58 0.11 -12.26 -10.49
N LEU A 59 0.29 -11.67 -9.31
CA LEU A 59 1.10 -10.48 -9.10
C LEU A 59 2.54 -10.88 -8.76
N ASN A 60 3.49 -10.02 -9.11
CA ASN A 60 4.86 -10.16 -8.65
C ASN A 60 4.92 -9.93 -7.11
N TYR A 61 5.17 -11.00 -6.36
CA TYR A 61 5.23 -10.97 -4.90
C TYR A 61 6.25 -9.98 -4.35
N ALA A 62 7.47 -9.93 -4.92
CA ALA A 62 8.53 -9.05 -4.45
C ALA A 62 8.16 -7.57 -4.65
N ASN A 63 7.60 -7.22 -5.81
CA ASN A 63 7.13 -5.87 -6.09
C ASN A 63 5.96 -5.48 -5.19
N LEU A 64 5.02 -6.40 -4.97
CA LEU A 64 3.87 -6.17 -4.09
C LEU A 64 4.32 -5.95 -2.64
N LEU A 65 5.19 -6.82 -2.12
CA LEU A 65 5.73 -6.70 -0.77
C LEU A 65 6.47 -5.38 -0.58
N LYS A 66 7.39 -5.03 -1.49
CA LYS A 66 8.13 -3.75 -1.42
C LYS A 66 7.21 -2.55 -1.42
N THR A 67 6.18 -2.56 -2.26
CA THR A 67 5.23 -1.45 -2.35
C THR A 67 4.41 -1.30 -1.06
N LEU A 68 4.05 -2.42 -0.43
CA LEU A 68 3.35 -2.44 0.85
C LEU A 68 4.25 -2.01 2.01
N GLU A 69 5.51 -2.43 2.04
CA GLU A 69 6.49 -1.99 3.05
C GLU A 69 6.68 -0.47 3.00
N ASN A 70 6.73 0.13 1.80
CA ASN A 70 6.78 1.58 1.64
C ASN A 70 5.51 2.29 2.18
N LEU A 71 4.34 1.70 1.93
CA LEU A 71 3.07 2.22 2.46
C LEU A 71 3.01 2.10 3.99
N GLU A 72 3.49 1.00 4.57
CA GLU A 72 3.53 0.82 6.03
C GLU A 72 4.50 1.81 6.68
N ASN A 73 5.64 2.08 6.04
CA ASN A 73 6.60 3.09 6.52
C ASN A 73 5.97 4.49 6.56
N THR A 74 5.33 4.92 5.47
CA THR A 74 4.66 6.24 5.44
C THR A 74 3.49 6.33 6.43
N TRP A 75 2.80 5.22 6.70
CA TRP A 75 1.78 5.14 7.74
C TRP A 75 2.36 5.27 9.16
N ARG A 76 3.48 4.59 9.43
CA ARG A 76 4.20 4.69 10.71
C ARG A 76 4.69 6.12 10.94
N ASP A 77 5.18 6.76 9.89
CA ASP A 77 5.56 8.16 9.94
C ASP A 77 4.33 9.01 10.26
N LEU A 78 3.20 8.86 9.56
CA LEU A 78 1.98 9.62 9.89
C LEU A 78 1.52 9.47 11.35
N LYS A 79 1.72 8.31 11.98
CA LYS A 79 1.28 8.02 13.36
C LYS A 79 2.23 8.48 14.48
N ARG A 80 3.52 8.60 14.19
CA ARG A 80 4.55 9.05 15.16
C ARG A 80 4.56 10.57 15.26
#